data_AF-A0A961L926-F1
#
_entry.id   AF-A0A961L926-F1
#
_cell.length_a   1.000
_cell.length_b   1.000
_cell.length_c   1.000
_cell.angle_alpha   90.00
_cell.angle_beta   90.00
_cell.angle_gamma   90.00
#
_symmetry.space_group_name_H-M   'P 1'
#
loop_
_entity.id
_entity.type
_entity.pdbx_description
1 polymer ?
#
loop_
_entity_poly.entity_id
_entity_poly.type
_entity_poly.pdbx_seq_one_letter_code
_entity_poly.pdbx_strand_id
1 'polypeptide(L)'
;SNFVHIDIGPARVWGEPFPDRASRFAVDRPPARESLADSRTMKGGGTAGAATVGAAGIEVLQDGIAETQGAVQALLPWLDTFRWAFIALALAGIAVTVYARLDDWKRGRR
;
A
#
# COMPACT_ATOMS: atom_id res chain seq x y z
N SER A 1 24.79 -13.81 18.15
CA SER A 1 24.59 -13.94 16.70
C SER A 1 23.85 -15.23 16.44
N ASN A 2 22.59 -15.17 15.99
CA ASN A 2 21.70 -16.33 15.89
C ASN A 2 21.29 -16.52 14.43
N PHE A 3 22.21 -17.05 13.62
CA PHE A 3 21.97 -17.32 12.20
C PHE A 3 22.18 -18.82 11.94
N VAL A 4 21.16 -19.48 11.39
CA VAL A 4 21.26 -20.87 10.92
C VAL A 4 21.80 -20.81 9.48
N HIS A 5 22.95 -21.44 9.24
CA HIS A 5 23.43 -21.66 7.88
C HIS A 5 22.74 -22.89 7.30
N ILE A 6 22.09 -22.71 6.15
CA ILE A 6 21.50 -23.79 5.37
C ILE A 6 22.33 -23.89 4.09
N ASP A 7 23.02 -25.01 3.91
CA ASP A 7 23.76 -25.29 2.68
C ASP A 7 22.78 -25.52 1.53
N ILE A 8 22.72 -24.57 0.61
CA ILE A 8 21.95 -24.61 -0.66
C ILE A 8 22.77 -25.16 -1.84
N GLY A 9 23.86 -25.86 -1.53
CA GLY A 9 24.68 -26.54 -2.54
C GLY A 9 24.00 -27.80 -3.10
N PRO A 10 24.52 -28.36 -4.20
CA PRO A 10 24.13 -29.67 -4.69
C PRO A 10 24.21 -30.72 -3.58
N ALA A 11 23.31 -31.71 -3.58
CA ALA A 11 23.25 -32.74 -2.55
C ALA A 11 24.63 -33.41 -2.39
N ARG A 12 25.28 -33.14 -1.25
CA ARG A 12 26.60 -33.70 -0.95
C ARG A 12 26.41 -35.14 -0.50
N VAL A 13 26.82 -36.08 -1.34
CA VAL A 13 26.87 -37.50 -0.97
C VAL A 13 28.21 -37.76 -0.29
N TRP A 14 28.17 -38.25 0.95
CA TRP A 14 29.36 -38.56 1.73
C TRP A 14 29.72 -40.03 1.55
N GLY A 15 30.61 -40.30 0.60
CA GLY A 15 31.12 -41.64 0.33
C GLY A 15 30.09 -42.60 -0.30
N GLU A 16 30.47 -43.87 -0.38
CA GLU A 16 29.59 -44.92 -0.90
C GLU A 16 28.46 -45.22 0.11
N PRO A 17 27.21 -45.39 -0.35
CA PRO A 17 26.12 -45.86 0.50
C PRO A 17 26.51 -47.17 1.19
N PHE A 18 26.15 -47.30 2.46
CA PHE A 18 26.39 -48.55 3.17
C PHE A 18 25.63 -49.69 2.48
N PRO A 19 26.27 -50.87 2.35
CA PRO A 19 25.61 -52.04 1.79
C PRO A 19 24.41 -52.44 2.66
N ASP A 20 23.36 -52.91 2.00
CA ASP A 20 22.10 -53.23 2.66
C ASP A 20 22.32 -54.33 3.70
N ARG A 21 21.87 -54.09 4.94
CA ARG A 21 22.00 -55.05 6.04
C ARG A 21 20.60 -55.49 6.44
N ALA A 22 20.41 -56.80 6.56
CA ALA A 22 19.15 -57.37 7.06
C ALA A 22 18.85 -56.79 8.44
N SER A 23 17.87 -55.88 8.49
CA SER A 23 17.39 -55.27 9.73
C SER A 23 16.12 -56.01 10.17
N ARG A 24 15.87 -56.06 11.49
CA ARG A 24 14.63 -56.64 12.03
C ARG A 24 13.42 -55.71 11.89
N PHE A 25 13.61 -54.53 11.31
CA PHE A 25 12.57 -53.53 11.14
C PHE A 25 11.97 -53.62 9.73
N ALA A 26 10.67 -53.37 9.64
CA ALA A 26 9.97 -53.34 8.37
C ALA A 26 10.49 -52.18 7.49
N VAL A 27 10.49 -52.38 6.17
CA VAL A 27 10.83 -51.34 5.21
C VAL A 27 9.88 -50.16 5.40
N ASP A 28 10.45 -48.97 5.60
CA ASP A 28 9.68 -47.75 5.80
C ASP A 28 8.91 -47.41 4.51
N ARG A 29 7.60 -47.14 4.64
CA ARG A 29 6.78 -46.81 3.47
C ARG A 29 6.99 -45.34 3.12
N PRO A 30 7.18 -44.99 1.84
CA PRO A 30 7.28 -43.60 1.45
C PRO A 30 6.04 -42.83 1.94
N PRO A 31 6.22 -41.67 2.60
CA PRO A 31 5.12 -40.93 3.19
C PRO A 31 4.12 -40.54 2.09
N ALA A 32 2.82 -40.67 2.40
CA ALA A 32 1.75 -40.26 1.48
C ALA A 32 1.95 -38.78 1.13
N ARG A 33 1.84 -38.42 -0.16
CA ARG A 33 2.02 -37.04 -0.61
C ARG A 33 1.02 -36.13 0.10
N GLU A 34 1.52 -35.26 0.98
CA GLU A 34 0.69 -34.33 1.71
C GLU A 34 0.15 -33.23 0.77
N SER A 35 -1.15 -32.99 0.82
CA SER A 35 -1.80 -31.90 0.08
C SER A 35 -1.37 -30.56 0.69
N LEU A 36 -0.49 -29.84 -0.02
CA LEU A 36 -0.01 -28.51 0.40
C LEU A 36 -1.15 -27.49 0.60
N ALA A 37 -2.33 -27.73 0.01
CA ALA A 37 -3.52 -26.90 0.15
C ALA A 37 -4.17 -27.00 1.55
N ASP A 38 -3.95 -28.09 2.28
CA ASP A 38 -4.46 -28.29 3.64
C ASP A 38 -3.47 -27.86 4.73
N SER A 39 -2.23 -27.53 4.36
CA SER A 39 -1.19 -27.13 5.31
C SER A 39 -1.46 -25.73 5.87
N ARG A 40 -1.60 -25.64 7.20
CA ARG A 40 -1.80 -24.38 7.94
C ARG A 40 -0.64 -23.40 7.75
N THR A 41 0.56 -23.90 7.48
CA THR A 41 1.76 -23.10 7.17
C THR A 41 1.69 -22.45 5.78
N MET A 42 1.15 -23.17 4.78
CA MET A 42 0.93 -22.62 3.43
C MET A 42 -0.17 -21.55 3.43
N LYS A 43 -1.26 -21.78 4.18
CA LYS A 43 -2.30 -20.75 4.41
C LYS A 43 -1.73 -19.53 5.16
N GLY A 44 -0.88 -19.77 6.16
CA GLY A 44 -0.16 -18.72 6.90
C GLY A 44 0.80 -17.90 6.04
N GLY A 45 1.49 -18.53 5.09
CA GLY A 45 2.35 -17.86 4.10
C GLY A 45 1.58 -16.94 3.17
N GLY A 46 0.39 -17.35 2.72
CA GLY A 46 -0.52 -16.51 1.93
C GLY A 46 -0.98 -15.25 2.68
N THR A 47 -1.30 -15.37 3.97
CA THR A 47 -1.62 -14.21 4.82
C THR A 47 -0.42 -13.31 5.09
N ALA A 48 0.78 -13.87 5.24
CA ALA A 48 2.01 -13.09 5.40
C ALA A 48 2.36 -12.29 4.13
N GLY A 49 2.14 -12.87 2.95
CA GLY A 49 2.32 -12.19 1.66
C GLY A 49 1.36 -11.01 1.46
N ALA A 50 0.09 -11.16 1.87
CA ALA A 50 -0.87 -10.06 1.85
C ALA A 50 -0.47 -8.92 2.81
N ALA A 51 0.08 -9.25 3.99
CA ALA A 51 0.60 -8.26 4.93
C ALA A 51 1.83 -7.51 4.38
N THR A 52 2.68 -8.16 3.58
CA THR A 52 3.84 -7.50 2.95
C THR A 52 3.40 -6.50 1.88
N VAL A 53 2.38 -6.82 1.08
CA VAL A 53 1.79 -5.88 0.12
C VAL A 53 1.10 -4.71 0.83
N GLY A 54 0.43 -4.95 1.97
CA GLY A 54 -0.16 -3.90 2.79
C GLY A 54 0.88 -2.97 3.42
N ALA A 55 2.00 -3.49 3.91
CA ALA A 55 3.08 -2.69 4.48
C ALA A 55 3.80 -1.84 3.42
N ALA A 56 4.19 -2.46 2.29
CA ALA A 56 4.82 -1.75 1.18
C ALA A 56 3.87 -0.70 0.54
N GLY A 57 2.56 -0.98 0.50
CA GLY A 57 1.57 -0.03 0.01
C GLY A 57 1.42 1.22 0.90
N ILE A 58 1.56 1.07 2.22
CA ILE A 58 1.53 2.19 3.15
C ILE A 58 2.80 3.04 3.03
N GLU A 59 3.97 2.44 2.84
CA GLU A 59 5.23 3.16 2.59
C GLU A 59 5.15 4.02 1.32
N VAL A 60 4.65 3.46 0.22
CA VAL A 60 4.46 4.21 -1.05
C VAL A 60 3.48 5.38 -0.90
N LEU A 61 2.42 5.20 -0.11
CA LEU A 61 1.47 6.28 0.21
C LEU A 61 2.10 7.37 1.08
N GLN A 62 2.92 6.99 2.06
CA GLN A 62 3.62 7.95 2.92
C GLN A 62 4.66 8.76 2.17
N ASP A 63 5.44 8.12 1.29
CA ASP A 63 6.41 8.81 0.44
C ASP A 63 5.71 9.78 -0.51
N GLY A 64 4.58 9.39 -1.11
CA GLY A 64 3.77 10.28 -1.95
C GLY A 64 3.16 11.47 -1.18
N ILE A 65 2.77 11.26 0.07
CA ILE A 65 2.25 12.34 0.94
C ILE A 65 3.39 13.25 1.42
N ALA A 66 4.59 12.71 1.70
CA ALA A 66 5.75 13.49 2.13
C ALA A 66 6.28 14.37 0.98
N GLU A 67 6.36 13.83 -0.23
CA GLU A 67 6.76 14.56 -1.45
C GLU A 67 5.78 15.72 -1.75
N THR A 68 4.47 15.48 -1.58
CA THR A 68 3.44 16.51 -1.81
C THR A 68 3.33 17.50 -0.64
N GLN A 69 3.63 17.10 0.60
CA GLN A 69 3.65 18.01 1.74
C GLN A 69 4.63 19.16 1.56
N GLY A 70 5.82 18.91 1.02
CA GLY A 70 6.81 19.97 0.77
C GLY A 70 6.30 21.05 -0.18
N ALA A 71 5.63 20.64 -1.27
CA ALA A 71 5.05 21.57 -2.25
C ALA A 71 3.81 22.30 -1.72
N VAL A 72 2.97 21.60 -0.95
CA VAL A 72 1.74 22.17 -0.35
C VAL A 72 2.07 23.11 0.81
N GLN A 73 3.15 22.87 1.56
CA GLN A 73 3.55 23.72 2.69
C GLN A 73 3.86 25.16 2.28
N ALA A 74 4.46 25.36 1.10
CA ALA A 74 4.73 26.69 0.56
C ALA A 74 3.44 27.46 0.21
N LEU A 75 2.35 26.75 -0.06
CA LEU A 75 1.06 27.34 -0.45
C LEU A 75 0.15 27.65 0.75
N LEU A 76 0.38 26.99 1.90
CA LEU A 76 -0.39 27.18 3.13
C LEU A 76 -0.57 28.65 3.54
N PRO A 77 0.46 29.54 3.49
CA PRO A 77 0.30 30.94 3.87
C PRO A 77 -0.68 31.71 2.96
N TRP A 78 -0.80 31.31 1.69
CA TRP A 78 -1.61 32.00 0.69
C TRP A 78 -3.05 31.49 0.64
N LEU A 79 -3.32 30.33 1.23
CA LEU A 79 -4.65 29.71 1.23
C LEU A 79 -5.71 30.62 1.86
N ASP A 80 -5.33 31.36 2.91
CA ASP A 80 -6.21 32.33 3.53
C ASP A 80 -6.46 33.54 2.62
N THR A 81 -5.42 34.01 1.91
CA THR A 81 -5.56 35.08 0.92
C THR A 81 -6.48 34.67 -0.22
N PHE A 82 -6.34 33.46 -0.75
CA PHE A 82 -7.23 32.95 -1.81
C PHE A 82 -8.67 32.81 -1.31
N ARG A 83 -8.87 32.27 -0.09
CA ARG A 83 -10.19 32.20 0.55
C ARG A 83 -10.86 33.57 0.57
N TRP A 84 -10.18 34.58 1.08
CA TRP A 84 -10.73 35.94 1.15
C TRP A 84 -10.90 36.58 -0.23
N ALA A 85 -10.00 36.32 -1.18
CA ALA A 85 -10.14 36.79 -2.56
C ALA A 85 -11.40 36.24 -3.23
N PHE A 86 -11.68 34.95 -3.07
CA PHE A 86 -12.91 34.34 -3.60
C PHE A 86 -14.16 34.91 -2.93
N ILE A 87 -14.14 35.12 -1.61
CA ILE A 87 -15.26 35.74 -0.89
C ILE A 87 -15.50 37.15 -1.42
N ALA A 88 -14.46 37.97 -1.53
CA ALA A 88 -14.55 39.34 -2.04
C ALA A 88 -15.08 39.38 -3.48
N LEU A 89 -14.59 38.49 -4.34
CA LEU A 89 -15.05 38.37 -5.73
C LEU A 89 -16.53 37.98 -5.81
N ALA A 90 -16.95 37.01 -4.99
CA ALA A 90 -18.35 36.59 -4.92
C ALA A 90 -19.26 37.75 -4.46
N LEU A 91 -18.86 38.47 -3.41
CA LEU A 91 -19.60 39.65 -2.93
C LEU A 91 -19.67 40.76 -3.98
N ALA A 92 -18.57 41.01 -4.71
CA ALA A 92 -18.57 41.96 -5.82
C ALA A 92 -19.54 41.54 -6.92
N GLY A 93 -19.56 40.26 -7.29
CA GLY A 93 -20.53 39.72 -8.26
C GLY A 93 -21.97 39.92 -7.83
N ILE A 94 -22.30 39.63 -6.57
CA ILE A 94 -23.64 39.86 -6.01
C ILE A 94 -23.99 41.35 -6.03
N ALA A 95 -23.06 42.22 -5.65
CA ALA A 95 -23.29 43.66 -5.68
C ALA A 95 -23.58 44.17 -7.10
N VAL A 96 -22.85 43.66 -8.10
CA VAL A 96 -23.06 44.00 -9.51
C VAL A 96 -24.43 43.53 -10.00
N THR A 97 -24.86 42.31 -9.68
CA THR A 97 -26.18 41.82 -10.12
C THR A 97 -27.31 42.62 -9.49
N VAL A 98 -27.20 42.95 -8.20
CA VAL A 98 -28.16 43.82 -7.52
C VAL A 98 -28.17 45.22 -8.12
N TYR A 99 -27.00 45.81 -8.35
CA TYR A 99 -26.87 47.12 -8.96
C TYR A 99 -27.50 47.16 -10.36
N ALA A 100 -27.16 46.19 -11.21
CA ALA A 100 -27.73 46.07 -12.55
C ALA A 100 -29.25 45.96 -12.50
N ARG A 101 -29.81 45.18 -11.56
CA ARG A 101 -31.26 45.05 -11.42
C ARG A 101 -31.93 46.35 -11.01
N LEU A 102 -31.33 47.10 -10.08
CA LEU A 102 -31.83 48.41 -9.67
C LEU A 102 -31.71 49.43 -10.80
N ASP A 103 -30.64 49.38 -11.59
CA ASP A 103 -30.43 50.24 -12.75
C ASP A 103 -31.45 49.96 -13.86
N ASP A 104 -31.76 48.69 -14.13
CA ASP A 104 -32.81 48.30 -15.09
C ASP A 104 -34.20 48.81 -14.67
N TRP A 105 -34.52 48.73 -13.37
CA TRP A 105 -35.74 49.33 -12.83
C TRP A 105 -35.78 50.84 -13.00
N LYS A 106 -34.67 51.54 -12.71
CA LYS A 106 -34.58 53.00 -12.91
C LYS A 106 -34.70 53.40 -14.38
N ARG A 107 -34.22 52.56 -15.30
CA ARG A 107 -34.25 52.80 -16.75
C ARG A 107 -35.53 52.29 -17.43
N GLY A 108 -36.47 51.72 -16.68
CA GLY A 108 -37.75 51.24 -17.20
C GLY A 108 -37.65 50.04 -18.14
N ARG A 109 -36.51 49.34 -18.16
CA ARG A 109 -36.32 48.11 -18.94
C ARG A 109 -36.82 46.95 -18.10
N ARG A 110 -38.00 46.42 -18.43
CA ARG A 110 -38.66 45.32 -17.71
C ARG A 110 -37.96 43.99 -17.95
#